data_AF-A0A136KPJ0-F1
#
_entry.id   AF-A0A136KPJ0-F1
#
_cell.length_a   1.000
_cell.length_b   1.000
_cell.length_c   1.000
_cell.angle_alpha   90.00
_cell.angle_beta   90.00
_cell.angle_gamma   90.00
#
_symmetry.space_group_name_H-M   'P 1'
#
loop_
_entity.id
_entity.type
_entity.pdbx_description
1 polymer ?
#
loop_
_entity_poly.entity_id
_entity_poly.type
_entity_poly.pdbx_seq_one_letter_code
_entity_poly.pdbx_strand_id
1 'polypeptide(L)'
;MSAARSYNLLCKPWIPVVWRDDAPEPKEPKVGIREALERAHEIKCISHTSPFIEFGLYRLLITIVLDAYIVAGKRPTIGKMRQMLETRKFDACLMGCYLERHKAGFDLWGDGERFLQTAAATSSADPVAKMVSPIPSGTKITHWHHYSAAETRLNEAEAALDLCAVIPFCFDYAPADICTLAGDPPLYVIVQGESLFQAIVLNLPRPSGRTVQQAERDLGPMWRTAVSDTTAIPASPTICQGWTWPVRKLRLSDTDRG
;
A
#
# COMPACT_ATOMS: atom_id res chain seq x y z
N MET A 1 9.93 -31.58 -0.67
CA MET A 1 8.84 -30.57 -0.74
C MET A 1 9.20 -29.44 0.20
N SER A 2 9.70 -28.31 -0.33
CA SER A 2 9.98 -27.12 0.49
C SER A 2 8.65 -26.55 0.97
N ALA A 3 8.52 -26.24 2.27
CA ALA A 3 7.36 -25.49 2.77
C ALA A 3 7.17 -24.21 1.93
N ALA A 4 5.91 -23.86 1.65
CA ALA A 4 5.57 -22.62 0.96
C ALA A 4 6.04 -21.44 1.82
N ARG A 5 6.93 -20.59 1.29
CA ARG A 5 7.38 -19.36 1.95
C ARG A 5 6.18 -18.42 2.07
N SER A 6 5.94 -17.88 3.26
CA SER A 6 4.83 -16.97 3.53
C SER A 6 5.34 -15.80 4.38
N TYR A 7 4.99 -14.58 3.96
CA TYR A 7 5.22 -13.37 4.73
C TYR A 7 3.96 -12.51 4.65
N ASN A 8 3.00 -12.78 5.54
CA ASN A 8 1.71 -12.11 5.55
C ASN A 8 1.75 -10.80 6.34
N LEU A 9 1.55 -9.69 5.63
CA LEU A 9 1.66 -8.32 6.13
C LEU A 9 0.52 -7.89 7.06
N LEU A 10 -0.53 -8.72 7.19
CA LEU A 10 -1.59 -8.49 8.15
C LEU A 10 -1.08 -8.57 9.59
N CYS A 11 -0.16 -9.49 9.87
CA CYS A 11 0.30 -9.79 11.22
C CYS A 11 1.81 -9.55 11.42
N LYS A 12 2.64 -9.70 10.38
CA LYS A 12 4.07 -9.43 10.49
C LYS A 12 4.29 -7.94 10.82
N PRO A 13 5.23 -7.58 11.72
CA PRO A 13 5.51 -6.19 12.02
C PRO A 13 6.39 -5.56 10.92
N TRP A 14 5.85 -4.59 10.19
CA TRP A 14 6.59 -3.92 9.11
C TRP A 14 6.29 -2.43 8.98
N ILE A 15 5.11 -1.97 9.40
CA ILE A 15 4.70 -0.56 9.34
C ILE A 15 5.34 0.18 10.52
N PRO A 16 6.28 1.12 10.29
CA PRO A 16 6.93 1.86 11.36
C PRO A 16 5.99 2.91 11.93
N VAL A 17 5.85 2.95 13.25
CA VAL A 17 4.87 3.79 13.93
C VAL A 17 5.48 4.49 15.14
N VAL A 18 4.92 5.66 15.46
CA VAL A 18 5.14 6.33 16.73
C VAL A 18 3.86 6.19 17.54
N TRP A 19 3.96 5.54 18.69
CA TRP A 19 2.86 5.46 19.64
C TRP A 19 2.63 6.79 20.33
N ARG A 20 1.41 7.03 20.78
CA ARG A 20 1.15 8.15 21.69
C ARG A 20 1.78 7.86 23.05
N ASP A 21 2.13 8.93 23.77
CA ASP A 21 2.74 8.83 25.10
C ASP A 21 1.82 8.09 26.07
N ASP A 22 0.50 8.29 25.94
CA ASP A 22 -0.57 7.68 26.74
C ASP A 22 -1.01 6.29 26.25
N ALA A 23 -0.44 5.75 25.17
CA ALA A 23 -0.80 4.43 24.67
C ALA A 23 -0.44 3.31 25.68
N PRO A 24 -1.22 2.23 25.77
CA PRO A 24 -0.88 1.07 26.58
C PRO A 24 0.27 0.25 25.95
N GLU A 25 1.06 -0.43 26.78
CA GLU A 25 2.07 -1.40 26.34
C GLU A 25 1.42 -2.67 25.77
N PRO A 26 2.06 -3.38 24.81
CA PRO A 26 3.38 -3.10 24.24
C PRO A 26 3.34 -2.01 23.14
N LYS A 27 4.39 -1.18 23.09
CA LYS A 27 4.62 -0.14 22.08
C LYS A 27 5.71 -0.55 21.08
N GLU A 28 5.44 -1.60 20.31
CA GLU A 28 6.39 -2.07 19.30
C GLU A 28 6.63 -1.02 18.21
N PRO A 29 7.89 -0.75 17.80
CA PRO A 29 8.19 0.31 16.83
C PRO A 29 7.67 0.01 15.41
N LYS A 30 7.30 -1.25 15.15
CA LYS A 30 6.70 -1.71 13.90
C LYS A 30 5.49 -2.60 14.20
N VAL A 31 4.43 -2.41 13.43
CA VAL A 31 3.18 -3.18 13.56
C VAL A 31 2.75 -3.80 12.23
N GLY A 32 1.87 -4.80 12.30
CA GLY A 32 1.17 -5.32 11.13
C GLY A 32 -0.06 -4.48 10.77
N ILE A 33 -0.68 -4.75 9.61
CA ILE A 33 -1.88 -3.99 9.17
C ILE A 33 -3.04 -4.15 10.15
N ARG A 34 -3.26 -5.34 10.72
CA ARG A 34 -4.37 -5.56 11.68
C ARG A 34 -4.21 -4.67 12.90
N GLU A 35 -3.05 -4.72 13.54
CA GLU A 35 -2.76 -3.91 14.72
C GLU A 35 -2.77 -2.42 14.40
N ALA A 36 -2.22 -2.00 13.25
CA ALA A 36 -2.25 -0.61 12.81
C ALA A 36 -3.67 -0.04 12.73
N LEU A 37 -4.66 -0.85 12.32
CA LEU A 37 -6.06 -0.44 12.22
C LEU A 37 -6.82 -0.59 13.55
N GLU A 38 -6.60 -1.69 14.28
CA GLU A 38 -7.24 -1.94 15.58
C GLU A 38 -6.83 -0.90 16.63
N ARG A 39 -5.53 -0.57 16.67
CA ARG A 39 -4.92 0.37 17.61
C ARG A 39 -4.62 1.73 16.96
N ALA A 40 -5.23 2.05 15.82
CA ALA A 40 -5.00 3.30 15.08
C ALA A 40 -5.17 4.57 15.93
N HIS A 41 -6.02 4.51 16.95
CA HIS A 41 -6.32 5.63 17.85
C HIS A 41 -5.27 5.83 18.95
N GLU A 42 -4.45 4.82 19.20
CA GLU A 42 -3.33 4.80 20.15
C GLU A 42 -2.00 5.15 19.46
N ILE A 43 -1.94 5.00 18.14
CA ILE A 43 -0.79 5.35 17.30
C ILE A 43 -0.88 6.84 16.97
N LYS A 44 0.20 7.59 17.20
CA LYS A 44 0.29 9.02 16.89
C LYS A 44 0.38 9.23 15.37
N CYS A 45 1.34 8.58 14.73
CA CYS A 45 1.56 8.67 13.28
C CYS A 45 2.41 7.49 12.77
N ILE A 46 2.46 7.36 11.45
CA ILE A 46 3.50 6.58 10.77
C ILE A 46 4.76 7.45 10.75
N SER A 47 5.92 6.86 10.98
CA SER A 47 7.19 7.60 10.94
C SER A 47 8.27 6.77 10.26
N HIS A 48 8.84 7.32 9.19
CA HIS A 48 9.93 6.72 8.46
C HIS A 48 10.88 7.79 7.95
N THR A 49 12.15 7.45 7.70
CA THR A 49 13.13 8.41 7.17
C THR A 49 12.84 8.85 5.73
N SER A 50 11.97 8.13 5.02
CA SER A 50 11.57 8.41 3.65
C SER A 50 10.11 8.88 3.58
N PRO A 51 9.85 10.12 3.13
CA PRO A 51 8.48 10.63 3.00
C PRO A 51 7.66 9.89 1.94
N PHE A 52 8.33 9.27 0.95
CA PHE A 52 7.68 8.44 -0.06
C PHE A 52 7.03 7.20 0.56
N ILE A 53 7.74 6.58 1.51
CA ILE A 53 7.24 5.42 2.25
C ILE A 53 6.10 5.84 3.18
N GLU A 54 6.23 6.94 3.92
CA GLU A 54 5.15 7.43 4.78
C GLU A 54 3.86 7.66 3.99
N PHE A 55 3.95 8.39 2.87
CA PHE A 55 2.78 8.63 2.01
C PHE A 55 2.20 7.32 1.44
N GLY A 56 3.05 6.41 0.95
CA GLY A 56 2.62 5.11 0.44
C GLY A 56 1.84 4.29 1.47
N LEU A 57 2.29 4.30 2.74
CA LEU A 57 1.63 3.59 3.83
C LEU A 57 0.30 4.23 4.23
N TYR A 58 0.23 5.56 4.34
CA TYR A 58 -1.04 6.25 4.56
C TYR A 58 -2.03 5.92 3.45
N ARG A 59 -1.62 6.04 2.19
CA ARG A 59 -2.45 5.71 1.02
C ARG A 59 -2.92 4.26 1.09
N LEU A 60 -2.07 3.31 1.45
CA LEU A 60 -2.46 1.91 1.66
C LEU A 60 -3.55 1.77 2.73
N LEU A 61 -3.33 2.29 3.94
CA LEU A 61 -4.27 2.13 5.06
C LEU A 61 -5.61 2.83 4.78
N ILE A 62 -5.59 4.02 4.18
CA ILE A 62 -6.82 4.70 3.76
C ILE A 62 -7.55 3.87 2.71
N THR A 63 -6.83 3.28 1.74
CA THR A 63 -7.44 2.40 0.72
C THR A 63 -8.11 1.18 1.35
N ILE A 64 -7.46 0.53 2.32
CA ILE A 64 -8.01 -0.63 3.03
C ILE A 64 -9.31 -0.27 3.74
N VAL A 65 -9.30 0.82 4.52
CA VAL A 65 -10.49 1.28 5.24
C VAL A 65 -11.59 1.68 4.26
N LEU A 66 -11.26 2.45 3.22
CA LEU A 66 -12.21 2.90 2.22
C LEU A 66 -12.91 1.73 1.54
N ASP A 67 -12.15 0.77 1.03
CA ASP A 67 -12.68 -0.37 0.30
C ASP A 67 -13.52 -1.28 1.19
N ALA A 68 -13.07 -1.54 2.43
CA ALA A 68 -13.82 -2.33 3.40
C ALA A 68 -15.22 -1.75 3.65
N TYR A 69 -15.35 -0.43 3.81
CA TYR A 69 -16.65 0.22 3.96
C TYR A 69 -17.45 0.25 2.65
N ILE A 70 -16.82 0.35 1.48
CA ILE A 70 -17.50 0.27 0.17
C ILE A 70 -18.16 -1.10 0.00
N VAL A 71 -17.41 -2.19 0.20
CA VAL A 71 -17.92 -3.55 0.00
C VAL A 71 -18.98 -3.93 1.03
N ALA A 72 -18.93 -3.33 2.22
CA ALA A 72 -19.98 -3.45 3.24
C ALA A 72 -21.25 -2.61 2.92
N GLY A 73 -21.28 -1.89 1.80
CA GLY A 73 -22.38 -0.99 1.44
C GLY A 73 -22.49 0.25 2.34
N LYS A 74 -21.45 0.57 3.10
CA LYS A 74 -21.40 1.65 4.10
C LYS A 74 -20.39 2.74 3.71
N ARG A 75 -20.27 3.04 2.41
CA ARG A 75 -19.31 4.02 1.87
C ARG A 75 -19.33 5.33 2.69
N PRO A 76 -18.21 5.78 3.27
CA PRO A 76 -18.23 6.92 4.19
C PRO A 76 -18.65 8.22 3.48
N THR A 77 -19.70 8.84 3.99
CA THR A 77 -20.10 10.23 3.68
C THR A 77 -19.52 11.18 4.71
N ILE A 78 -19.64 12.50 4.52
CA ILE A 78 -19.20 13.49 5.52
C ILE A 78 -19.85 13.24 6.89
N GLY A 79 -21.15 12.96 6.92
CA GLY A 79 -21.85 12.62 8.16
C GLY A 79 -21.31 11.35 8.81
N LYS A 80 -20.99 10.32 8.00
CA LYS A 80 -20.40 9.09 8.51
C LYS A 80 -18.99 9.30 9.05
N MET A 81 -18.16 10.09 8.36
CA MET A 81 -16.81 10.43 8.82
C MET A 81 -16.86 11.18 10.15
N ARG A 82 -17.81 12.10 10.35
CA ARG A 82 -18.04 12.75 11.65
C ARG A 82 -18.35 11.73 12.75
N GLN A 83 -19.28 10.80 12.50
CA GLN A 83 -19.62 9.74 13.46
C GLN A 83 -18.40 8.83 13.76
N MET A 84 -17.58 8.54 12.75
CA MET A 84 -16.34 7.77 12.95
C MET A 84 -15.37 8.53 13.88
N LEU A 85 -15.17 9.83 13.66
CA LEU A 85 -14.33 10.68 14.51
C LEU A 85 -14.82 10.72 15.97
N GLU A 86 -16.13 10.72 16.19
CA GLU A 86 -16.73 10.64 17.54
C GLU A 86 -16.47 9.28 18.19
N THR A 87 -16.57 8.19 17.43
CA THR A 87 -16.34 6.82 17.92
C THR A 87 -14.86 6.52 18.18
N ARG A 88 -13.96 7.23 17.50
CA ARG A 88 -12.49 7.12 17.62
C ARG A 88 -11.90 5.75 17.30
N LYS A 89 -12.70 4.78 16.86
CA LYS A 89 -12.25 3.43 16.49
C LYS A 89 -12.93 2.97 15.22
N PHE A 90 -12.27 2.12 14.45
CA PHE A 90 -12.90 1.42 13.34
C PHE A 90 -13.80 0.29 13.86
N ASP A 91 -14.79 -0.09 13.04
CA ASP A 91 -15.64 -1.24 13.32
C ASP A 91 -14.79 -2.52 13.21
N ALA A 92 -14.45 -3.12 14.37
CA ALA A 92 -13.56 -4.27 14.46
C ALA A 92 -14.09 -5.49 13.71
N CYS A 93 -15.41 -5.71 13.71
CA CYS A 93 -16.01 -6.81 12.98
C CYS A 93 -15.89 -6.59 11.47
N LEU A 94 -16.20 -5.37 11.01
CA LEU A 94 -16.10 -5.01 9.59
C LEU A 94 -14.65 -5.13 9.08
N MET A 95 -13.68 -4.55 9.80
CA MET A 95 -12.26 -4.66 9.45
C MET A 95 -11.78 -6.12 9.49
N GLY A 96 -12.08 -6.85 10.57
CA GLY A 96 -11.68 -8.24 10.72
C GLY A 96 -12.20 -9.15 9.61
N CYS A 97 -13.48 -9.02 9.26
CA CYS A 97 -14.11 -9.77 8.17
C CYS A 97 -13.46 -9.45 6.81
N TYR A 98 -13.19 -8.17 6.54
CA TYR A 98 -12.58 -7.74 5.28
C TYR A 98 -11.15 -8.25 5.13
N LEU A 99 -10.31 -8.07 6.16
CA LEU A 99 -8.91 -8.50 6.12
C LEU A 99 -8.79 -10.02 6.04
N GLU A 100 -9.67 -10.78 6.70
CA GLU A 100 -9.67 -12.24 6.60
C GLU A 100 -10.08 -12.72 5.21
N ARG A 101 -11.12 -12.10 4.63
CA ARG A 101 -11.59 -12.44 3.27
C ARG A 101 -10.49 -12.25 2.22
N HIS A 102 -9.66 -11.22 2.37
CA HIS A 102 -8.62 -10.86 1.40
C HIS A 102 -7.20 -11.23 1.84
N LYS A 103 -7.04 -12.13 2.83
CA LYS A 103 -5.73 -12.39 3.46
C LYS A 103 -4.64 -12.84 2.48
N ALA A 104 -5.02 -13.56 1.41
CA ALA A 104 -4.09 -14.08 0.42
C ALA A 104 -3.35 -12.94 -0.30
N GLY A 105 -4.07 -11.89 -0.68
CA GLY A 105 -3.50 -10.71 -1.33
C GLY A 105 -2.61 -9.83 -0.43
N PHE A 106 -2.45 -10.16 0.86
CA PHE A 106 -1.52 -9.50 1.78
C PHE A 106 -0.26 -10.33 2.06
N ASP A 107 -0.06 -11.46 1.39
CA ASP A 107 1.19 -12.21 1.45
C ASP A 107 2.17 -11.76 0.36
N LEU A 108 3.44 -11.53 0.70
CA LEU A 108 4.47 -11.19 -0.28
C LEU A 108 4.85 -12.37 -1.18
N TRP A 109 4.69 -13.60 -0.70
CA TRP A 109 5.16 -14.83 -1.35
C TRP A 109 4.05 -15.78 -1.74
N GLY A 110 2.78 -15.37 -1.60
CA GLY A 110 1.59 -16.17 -1.88
C GLY A 110 1.60 -16.89 -3.24
N ASP A 111 0.96 -18.06 -3.27
CA ASP A 111 0.72 -18.83 -4.48
C ASP A 111 -0.46 -18.21 -5.25
N GLY A 112 -0.15 -17.46 -6.31
CA GLY A 112 -1.12 -16.66 -7.07
C GLY A 112 -1.05 -15.18 -6.70
N GLU A 113 -2.06 -14.71 -5.96
CA GLU A 113 -2.17 -13.32 -5.49
C GLU A 113 -1.00 -12.98 -4.55
N ARG A 114 -0.40 -11.80 -4.78
CA ARG A 114 0.71 -11.29 -3.97
C ARG A 114 0.52 -9.82 -3.70
N PHE A 115 0.91 -9.39 -2.51
CA PHE A 115 0.75 -8.02 -2.08
C PHE A 115 1.41 -7.04 -3.05
N LEU A 116 0.59 -6.19 -3.66
CA LEU A 116 0.95 -5.12 -4.60
C LEU A 116 1.88 -5.57 -5.75
N GLN A 117 1.82 -6.84 -6.12
CA GLN A 117 2.60 -7.43 -7.20
C GLN A 117 1.68 -7.92 -8.32
N THR A 118 2.18 -7.96 -9.54
CA THR A 118 1.46 -8.51 -10.70
C THR A 118 2.00 -9.90 -11.05
N ALA A 119 1.36 -10.58 -12.00
CA ALA A 119 1.94 -11.81 -12.57
C ALA A 119 3.33 -11.53 -13.17
N ALA A 120 4.23 -12.51 -13.07
CA ALA A 120 5.63 -12.37 -13.47
C ALA A 120 5.75 -11.96 -14.94
N ALA A 121 6.56 -10.94 -15.20
CA ALA A 121 7.05 -10.69 -16.56
C ALA A 121 7.97 -11.84 -16.96
N THR A 122 7.89 -12.30 -18.21
CA THR A 122 8.75 -13.35 -18.79
C THR A 122 10.20 -12.91 -19.00
N SER A 123 10.62 -11.79 -18.42
CA SER A 123 11.92 -11.16 -18.61
C SER A 123 12.93 -11.55 -17.52
N SER A 124 14.21 -11.32 -17.80
CA SER A 124 15.28 -11.41 -16.81
C SER A 124 14.99 -10.54 -15.59
N ALA A 125 15.38 -11.01 -14.40
CA ALA A 125 15.22 -10.25 -13.16
C ALA A 125 16.03 -8.94 -13.22
N ASP A 126 15.35 -7.84 -12.90
CA ASP A 126 15.97 -6.54 -12.77
C ASP A 126 16.43 -6.28 -11.32
N PRO A 127 17.45 -5.44 -11.10
CA PRO A 127 17.85 -5.06 -9.75
C PRO A 127 16.73 -4.33 -8.99
N VAL A 128 16.56 -4.67 -7.71
CA VAL A 128 15.50 -4.10 -6.85
C VAL A 128 15.60 -2.57 -6.70
N ALA A 129 16.80 -2.00 -6.88
CA ALA A 129 17.04 -0.56 -6.90
C ALA A 129 16.19 0.20 -7.94
N LYS A 130 15.70 -0.45 -9.01
CA LYS A 130 14.76 0.17 -9.96
C LYS A 130 13.39 0.48 -9.35
N MET A 131 12.99 -0.22 -8.29
CA MET A 131 11.74 0.01 -7.56
C MET A 131 11.88 1.15 -6.53
N VAL A 132 13.08 1.37 -6.02
CA VAL A 132 13.35 2.30 -4.92
C VAL A 132 13.64 3.69 -5.48
N SER A 133 12.63 4.55 -5.51
CA SER A 133 12.71 5.91 -6.08
C SER A 133 13.96 6.73 -5.68
N PRO A 134 14.40 6.78 -4.40
CA PRO A 134 15.58 7.54 -4.01
C PRO A 134 16.93 6.88 -4.34
N ILE A 135 16.96 5.62 -4.78
CA ILE A 135 18.22 4.93 -5.14
C ILE A 135 18.49 5.15 -6.64
N PRO A 136 19.63 5.77 -7.02
CA PRO A 136 20.00 5.90 -8.41
C PRO A 136 20.15 4.51 -9.05
N SER A 137 19.54 4.32 -10.21
CA SER A 137 19.62 3.09 -10.99
C SER A 137 19.74 3.40 -12.49
N GLY A 138 20.19 2.42 -13.27
CA GLY A 138 20.44 2.60 -14.71
C GLY A 138 21.63 3.52 -14.98
N THR A 139 21.41 4.59 -15.76
CA THR A 139 22.44 5.55 -16.17
C THR A 139 22.62 6.73 -15.20
N LYS A 140 21.87 6.75 -14.08
CA LYS A 140 21.90 7.85 -13.10
C LYS A 140 23.21 7.81 -12.28
N ILE A 141 23.94 8.92 -12.27
CA ILE A 141 25.22 9.05 -11.55
C ILE A 141 24.97 9.08 -10.04
N THR A 142 25.61 8.19 -9.29
CA THR A 142 25.60 8.17 -7.83
C THR A 142 26.61 9.18 -7.27
N HIS A 143 26.13 10.24 -6.63
CA HIS A 143 26.99 11.14 -5.85
C HIS A 143 27.20 10.51 -4.45
N TRP A 144 28.45 10.14 -4.11
CA TRP A 144 28.85 9.58 -2.79
C TRP A 144 28.21 8.23 -2.42
N HIS A 145 27.86 7.40 -3.41
CA HIS A 145 27.33 6.05 -3.19
C HIS A 145 28.25 5.01 -3.84
N HIS A 146 28.87 4.15 -3.01
CA HIS A 146 29.88 3.17 -3.44
C HIS A 146 29.33 1.79 -3.83
N TYR A 147 28.01 1.57 -3.72
CA TYR A 147 27.37 0.31 -4.07
C TYR A 147 26.54 0.48 -5.34
N SER A 148 26.55 -0.54 -6.19
CA SER A 148 25.80 -0.60 -7.43
C SER A 148 24.35 -1.01 -7.19
N ALA A 149 23.47 -0.67 -8.15
CA ALA A 149 22.07 -1.13 -8.15
C ALA A 149 21.96 -2.67 -8.03
N ALA A 150 22.93 -3.42 -8.55
CA ALA A 150 22.97 -4.88 -8.51
C ALA A 150 23.33 -5.44 -7.12
N GLU A 151 23.90 -4.64 -6.23
CA GLU A 151 24.26 -5.02 -4.85
C GLU A 151 23.15 -4.71 -3.85
N THR A 152 22.12 -3.94 -4.25
CA THR A 152 20.97 -3.66 -3.39
C THR A 152 20.18 -4.94 -3.11
N ARG A 153 19.94 -5.21 -1.83
CA ARG A 153 19.07 -6.28 -1.33
C ARG A 153 18.11 -5.68 -0.33
N LEU A 154 16.87 -6.16 -0.33
CA LEU A 154 15.84 -5.77 0.63
C LEU A 154 15.36 -7.01 1.37
N ASN A 155 15.13 -6.89 2.67
CA ASN A 155 14.34 -7.88 3.40
C ASN A 155 12.84 -7.74 3.06
N GLU A 156 12.01 -8.68 3.52
CA GLU A 156 10.57 -8.65 3.24
C GLU A 156 9.86 -7.38 3.73
N ALA A 157 10.24 -6.87 4.91
CA ALA A 157 9.63 -5.66 5.45
C ALA A 157 9.97 -4.44 4.58
N GLU A 158 11.24 -4.29 4.19
CA GLU A 158 11.69 -3.23 3.28
C GLU A 158 11.01 -3.32 1.92
N ALA A 159 10.95 -4.53 1.33
CA ALA A 159 10.26 -4.74 0.06
C ALA A 159 8.77 -4.34 0.13
N ALA A 160 8.08 -4.62 1.25
CA ALA A 160 6.70 -4.18 1.44
C ALA A 160 6.57 -2.65 1.55
N LEU A 161 7.51 -1.98 2.22
CA LEU A 161 7.54 -0.51 2.30
C LEU A 161 7.71 0.11 0.91
N ASP A 162 8.68 -0.39 0.13
CA ASP A 162 8.96 0.12 -1.21
C ASP A 162 7.85 -0.20 -2.21
N LEU A 163 7.17 -1.35 -2.09
CA LEU A 163 5.97 -1.65 -2.89
C LEU A 163 4.83 -0.64 -2.64
N CYS A 164 4.73 -0.08 -1.44
CA CYS A 164 3.75 0.97 -1.15
C CYS A 164 4.17 2.33 -1.73
N ALA A 165 5.47 2.61 -1.76
CA ALA A 165 6.02 3.87 -2.26
C ALA A 165 6.08 3.93 -3.79
N VAL A 166 6.37 2.81 -4.46
CA VAL A 166 6.54 2.78 -5.93
C VAL A 166 5.25 3.16 -6.67
N ILE A 167 4.09 2.77 -6.16
CA ILE A 167 2.79 3.04 -6.81
C ILE A 167 2.56 4.55 -7.04
N PRO A 168 2.70 5.43 -6.03
CA PRO A 168 2.57 6.88 -6.22
C PRO A 168 3.81 7.58 -6.79
N PHE A 169 5.01 6.99 -6.74
CA PHE A 169 6.29 7.68 -7.00
C PHE A 169 7.21 7.01 -8.04
N CYS A 170 6.65 6.22 -8.96
CA CYS A 170 7.41 5.62 -10.06
C CYS A 170 7.39 6.52 -11.29
N PHE A 171 8.47 7.29 -11.52
CA PHE A 171 8.54 8.31 -12.57
C PHE A 171 9.37 7.93 -13.80
N ASP A 172 9.96 6.74 -13.80
CA ASP A 172 10.94 6.33 -14.82
C ASP A 172 10.34 5.33 -15.81
N TYR A 173 9.56 5.82 -16.79
CA TYR A 173 8.71 5.01 -17.65
C TYR A 173 9.40 4.56 -18.93
N ALA A 174 9.33 3.25 -19.22
CA ALA A 174 9.51 2.77 -20.57
C ALA A 174 8.25 3.06 -21.42
N PRO A 175 8.34 3.10 -22.76
CA PRO A 175 7.19 3.39 -23.63
C PRO A 175 5.96 2.47 -23.47
N ALA A 176 6.15 1.27 -22.89
CA ALA A 176 5.08 0.29 -22.63
C ALA A 176 4.59 0.29 -21.17
N ASP A 177 5.17 1.12 -20.31
CA ASP A 177 4.79 1.19 -18.90
C ASP A 177 3.54 2.05 -18.70
N ILE A 178 2.81 1.75 -17.64
CA ILE A 178 1.65 2.53 -17.23
C ILE A 178 2.10 3.74 -16.41
N CYS A 179 1.65 4.93 -16.80
CA CYS A 179 1.95 6.16 -16.07
C CYS A 179 1.20 6.25 -14.73
N THR A 180 1.74 7.04 -13.80
CA THR A 180 1.01 7.38 -12.58
C THR A 180 -0.25 8.19 -12.92
N LEU A 181 -1.30 8.07 -12.11
CA LEU A 181 -2.56 8.80 -12.31
C LEU A 181 -2.51 10.27 -11.86
N ALA A 182 -1.46 10.67 -11.15
CA ALA A 182 -1.35 11.98 -10.50
C ALA A 182 -0.48 12.98 -11.28
N GLY A 183 0.05 12.58 -12.44
CA GLY A 183 1.02 13.36 -13.22
C GLY A 183 2.44 13.28 -12.65
N ASP A 184 3.42 13.78 -13.41
CA ASP A 184 4.85 13.61 -13.11
C ASP A 184 5.62 14.95 -13.08
N PRO A 185 6.18 15.39 -11.92
CA PRO A 185 6.02 14.81 -10.59
C PRO A 185 4.71 15.27 -9.91
N PRO A 186 4.06 14.42 -9.10
CA PRO A 186 2.86 14.77 -8.37
C PRO A 186 3.18 15.51 -7.08
N LEU A 187 2.25 16.39 -6.66
CA LEU A 187 2.20 16.94 -5.31
C LEU A 187 1.10 16.23 -4.53
N TYR A 188 1.48 15.50 -3.49
CA TYR A 188 0.53 14.86 -2.59
C TYR A 188 0.45 15.60 -1.26
N VAL A 189 -0.75 15.63 -0.68
CA VAL A 189 -1.03 16.26 0.62
C VAL A 189 -1.79 15.25 1.48
N ILE A 190 -1.38 15.11 2.74
CA ILE A 190 -2.08 14.34 3.76
C ILE A 190 -2.43 15.27 4.91
N VAL A 191 -3.70 15.25 5.33
CA VAL A 191 -4.12 15.90 6.56
C VAL A 191 -3.69 15.04 7.74
N GLN A 192 -2.82 15.57 8.60
CA GLN A 192 -2.43 14.89 9.83
C GLN A 192 -3.49 15.12 10.91
N GLY A 193 -3.77 14.09 11.71
CA GLY A 193 -4.62 14.17 12.90
C GLY A 193 -3.79 13.96 14.17
N GLU A 194 -4.47 13.90 15.32
CA GLU A 194 -3.83 13.61 16.62
C GLU A 194 -3.48 12.11 16.80
N SER A 195 -3.97 11.27 15.88
CA SER A 195 -3.70 9.84 15.80
C SER A 195 -3.76 9.35 14.37
N LEU A 196 -3.19 8.17 14.11
CA LEU A 196 -3.28 7.48 12.83
C LEU A 196 -4.74 7.27 12.42
N PHE A 197 -5.64 6.97 13.37
CA PHE A 197 -7.08 6.88 13.13
C PHE A 197 -7.64 8.18 12.54
N GLN A 198 -7.38 9.32 13.19
CA GLN A 198 -7.87 10.61 12.71
C GLN A 198 -7.28 10.93 11.33
N ALA A 199 -5.97 10.70 11.13
CA ALA A 199 -5.33 10.91 9.83
C ALA A 199 -6.00 10.07 8.74
N ILE A 200 -6.29 8.79 8.99
CA ILE A 200 -6.98 7.95 8.00
C ILE A 200 -8.37 8.49 7.67
N VAL A 201 -9.19 8.80 8.70
CA VAL A 201 -10.58 9.25 8.50
C VAL A 201 -10.66 10.60 7.80
N LEU A 202 -9.77 11.54 8.14
CA LEU A 202 -9.73 12.87 7.54
C LEU A 202 -9.33 12.85 6.06
N ASN A 203 -8.61 11.82 5.62
CA ASN A 203 -8.19 11.64 4.23
C ASN A 203 -9.05 10.64 3.46
N LEU A 204 -10.18 10.17 4.02
CA LEU A 204 -11.14 9.38 3.26
C LEU A 204 -11.76 10.24 2.14
N PRO A 205 -11.62 9.82 0.87
CA PRO A 205 -12.07 10.63 -0.25
C PRO A 205 -13.59 10.60 -0.33
N ARG A 206 -14.17 11.78 -0.55
CA ARG A 206 -15.61 11.91 -0.80
C ARG A 206 -15.98 11.18 -2.10
N PRO A 207 -17.21 10.64 -2.21
CA PRO A 207 -17.72 10.14 -3.48
C PRO A 207 -17.57 11.23 -4.56
N SER A 208 -16.80 10.94 -5.60
CA SER A 208 -16.47 11.92 -6.64
C SER A 208 -17.63 12.16 -7.61
N GLY A 209 -18.62 11.27 -7.62
CA GLY A 209 -19.68 11.21 -8.62
C GLY A 209 -19.22 10.74 -10.00
N ARG A 210 -17.90 10.56 -10.23
CA ARG A 210 -17.33 10.11 -11.51
C ARG A 210 -17.50 8.61 -11.72
N THR A 211 -17.61 7.85 -10.65
CA THR A 211 -17.85 6.40 -10.66
C THR A 211 -19.14 6.09 -9.94
N VAL A 212 -19.94 5.18 -10.50
CA VAL A 212 -21.15 4.69 -9.84
C VAL A 212 -20.80 3.78 -8.66
N GLN A 213 -21.66 3.73 -7.64
CA GLN A 213 -21.41 2.93 -6.42
C GLN A 213 -21.18 1.45 -6.74
N GLN A 214 -21.87 0.93 -7.76
CA GLN A 214 -21.70 -0.46 -8.21
C GLN A 214 -20.28 -0.70 -8.73
N ALA A 215 -19.72 0.22 -9.52
CA ALA A 215 -18.36 0.11 -10.02
C ALA A 215 -17.35 0.11 -8.87
N GLU A 216 -17.53 0.93 -7.83
CA GLU A 216 -16.65 0.90 -6.64
C GLU A 216 -16.72 -0.43 -5.89
N ARG A 217 -17.88 -1.08 -5.85
CA ARG A 217 -18.04 -2.41 -5.25
C ARG A 217 -17.40 -3.51 -6.09
N ASP A 218 -17.51 -3.42 -7.40
CA ASP A 218 -17.01 -4.46 -8.31
C ASP A 218 -15.51 -4.32 -8.57
N LEU A 219 -15.01 -3.09 -8.64
CA LEU A 219 -13.65 -2.73 -9.03
C LEU A 219 -12.90 -2.08 -7.87
N GLY A 220 -11.97 -2.84 -7.29
CA GLY A 220 -11.32 -2.52 -6.02
C GLY A 220 -9.81 -2.35 -6.08
N PRO A 221 -9.16 -2.33 -4.91
CA PRO A 221 -7.71 -2.36 -4.86
C PRO A 221 -7.15 -3.67 -5.42
N MET A 222 -5.86 -3.69 -5.74
CA MET A 222 -5.18 -4.82 -6.41
C MET A 222 -5.35 -6.17 -5.70
N TRP A 223 -5.43 -6.20 -4.37
CA TRP A 223 -5.63 -7.44 -3.60
C TRP A 223 -7.07 -7.98 -3.64
N ARG A 224 -8.02 -7.23 -4.22
CA ARG A 224 -9.41 -7.65 -4.41
C ARG A 224 -9.74 -7.88 -5.88
N THR A 225 -9.23 -7.00 -6.75
CA THR A 225 -9.37 -7.12 -8.20
C THR A 225 -7.98 -7.08 -8.83
N ALA A 226 -7.34 -8.24 -8.86
CA ALA A 226 -6.01 -8.38 -9.44
C ALA A 226 -6.03 -8.00 -10.92
N VAL A 227 -5.03 -7.21 -11.33
CA VAL A 227 -4.85 -6.84 -12.74
C VAL A 227 -4.03 -7.93 -13.41
N SER A 228 -4.70 -8.84 -14.11
CA SER A 228 -4.05 -9.90 -14.89
C SER A 228 -3.50 -9.41 -16.22
N ASP A 229 -4.19 -8.44 -16.83
CA ASP A 229 -3.80 -7.82 -18.10
C ASP A 229 -3.74 -6.30 -17.96
N THR A 230 -2.52 -5.78 -18.03
CA THR A 230 -2.24 -4.34 -17.95
C THR A 230 -2.75 -3.56 -19.16
N THR A 231 -3.06 -4.23 -20.27
CA THR A 231 -3.60 -3.60 -21.49
C THR A 231 -5.12 -3.37 -21.42
N ALA A 232 -5.81 -4.10 -20.53
CA ALA A 232 -7.26 -4.03 -20.34
C ALA A 232 -7.68 -3.10 -19.19
N ILE A 233 -6.77 -2.23 -18.73
CA ILE A 233 -7.03 -1.34 -17.60
C ILE A 233 -8.03 -0.24 -18.00
N PRO A 234 -9.03 0.07 -17.15
CA PRO A 234 -10.02 1.09 -17.47
C PRO A 234 -9.38 2.49 -17.56
N ALA A 235 -9.84 3.29 -18.53
CA ALA A 235 -9.42 4.69 -18.67
C ALA A 235 -9.81 5.56 -17.44
N SER A 236 -10.89 5.20 -16.76
CA SER A 236 -11.41 5.88 -15.57
C SER A 236 -11.54 4.90 -14.41
N PRO A 237 -10.48 4.71 -13.61
CA PRO A 237 -10.51 3.75 -12.50
C PRO A 237 -11.30 4.28 -11.30
N THR A 238 -11.75 3.34 -10.46
CA THR A 238 -12.27 3.69 -9.14
C THR A 238 -11.14 4.23 -8.26
N ILE A 239 -11.50 4.92 -7.16
CA ILE A 239 -10.48 5.49 -6.27
C ILE A 239 -9.57 4.39 -5.69
N CYS A 240 -10.14 3.26 -5.26
CA CYS A 240 -9.34 2.18 -4.69
C CYS A 240 -8.45 1.51 -5.74
N GLN A 241 -8.94 1.31 -6.98
CA GLN A 241 -8.10 0.85 -8.09
C GLN A 241 -6.96 1.81 -8.37
N GLY A 242 -7.26 3.10 -8.51
CA GLY A 242 -6.26 4.11 -8.80
C GLY A 242 -5.26 4.29 -7.68
N TRP A 243 -5.65 4.04 -6.42
CA TRP A 243 -4.75 4.11 -5.29
C TRP A 243 -3.79 2.93 -5.18
N THR A 244 -4.11 1.80 -5.80
CA THR A 244 -3.20 0.67 -5.99
C THR A 244 -2.88 0.46 -7.47
N TRP A 245 -2.67 1.54 -8.22
CA TRP A 245 -2.48 1.44 -9.67
C TRP A 245 -1.22 0.62 -10.02
N PRO A 246 -1.28 -0.36 -10.94
CA PRO A 246 -0.13 -1.18 -11.30
C PRO A 246 0.78 -0.44 -12.29
N VAL A 247 1.43 0.62 -11.82
CA VAL A 247 2.35 1.46 -12.64
C VAL A 247 3.50 0.63 -13.24
N ARG A 248 3.86 -0.50 -12.61
CA ARG A 248 4.86 -1.45 -13.11
C ARG A 248 4.38 -2.88 -12.94
N LYS A 249 4.88 -3.76 -13.82
CA LYS A 249 4.78 -5.21 -13.62
C LYS A 249 5.87 -5.65 -12.65
N LEU A 250 5.53 -5.76 -11.38
CA LEU A 250 6.48 -6.09 -10.31
C LEU A 250 6.22 -7.50 -9.80
N ARG A 251 7.29 -8.30 -9.73
CA ARG A 251 7.31 -9.60 -9.07
C ARG A 251 8.62 -9.74 -8.32
N LEU A 252 8.54 -9.90 -7.00
CA LEU A 252 9.72 -10.13 -6.19
C LEU A 252 10.30 -11.53 -6.49
N SER A 253 11.63 -11.58 -6.61
CA SER A 253 12.39 -12.82 -6.76
C SER A 253 13.32 -12.99 -5.57
N ASP A 254 13.59 -14.24 -5.23
CA ASP A 254 14.47 -14.61 -4.13
C ASP A 254 15.88 -14.80 -4.66
N THR A 255 16.88 -14.15 -4.03
CA THR A 255 18.28 -14.24 -4.46
C THR A 255 19.04 -15.39 -3.78
N ASP A 256 18.50 -15.97 -2.70
CA ASP A 256 19.14 -17.09 -1.98
C ASP A 256 18.83 -18.48 -2.57
N ARG A 257 18.18 -18.53 -3.75
CA ARG A 257 17.87 -19.77 -4.50
C ARG A 257 18.44 -19.77 -5.93
N GLY A 258 19.52 -19.02 -6.15
CA GLY A 258 20.35 -19.06 -7.37
C GLY A 258 21.72 -19.66 -7.07
#